data_AF-B9YCY6-F1
#
_entry.id   AF-B9YCY6-F1
#
_cell.length_a   1.000
_cell.length_b   1.000
_cell.length_c   1.000
_cell.angle_alpha   90.00
_cell.angle_beta   90.00
_cell.angle_gamma   90.00
#
_symmetry.space_group_name_H-M   'P 1'
#
loop_
_entity.id
_entity.type
_entity.pdbx_description
1 polymer ?
#
loop_
_entity_poly.entity_id
_entity_poly.type
_entity_poly.pdbx_seq_one_letter_code
_entity_poly.pdbx_strand_id
1 'polypeptide(L)'
;VPSTTDYNGVYRGKAIDFEAKETRSKTSFPFSHIHLHQIEHLERVLRQGAIAFVIVRFIAYDETYYVDAAKMIRQYRLAERKSLPYSWFVQEGILIPYSLTPPVHYLRVIDELYFKEK
;
A
#
# COMPACT_ATOMS: atom_id res chain seq x y z
N VAL A 1 20.98 4.59 0.44
CA VAL A 1 19.51 4.63 0.48
C VAL A 1 19.05 3.38 1.22
N PRO A 2 18.13 3.48 2.20
CA PRO A 2 17.67 2.31 2.94
C PRO A 2 17.18 1.21 1.99
N SER A 3 17.43 -0.06 2.33
CA SER A 3 17.13 -1.20 1.45
C SER A 3 15.78 -1.88 1.76
N THR A 4 15.02 -1.31 2.70
CA THR A 4 13.75 -1.84 3.21
C THR A 4 12.65 -0.78 3.08
N THR A 5 11.42 -1.20 3.33
CA THR A 5 10.27 -0.30 3.57
C THR A 5 10.42 0.47 4.88
N ASP A 6 9.62 1.53 5.01
CA ASP A 6 9.68 2.45 6.15
C ASP A 6 8.99 1.88 7.42
N TYR A 7 8.04 0.93 7.29
CA TYR A 7 7.26 0.39 8.42
C TYR A 7 7.18 -1.14 8.41
N ASN A 8 7.38 -1.75 9.58
CA ASN A 8 7.18 -3.18 9.81
C ASN A 8 6.70 -3.45 11.23
N GLY A 9 6.17 -4.65 11.48
CA GLY A 9 5.71 -5.07 12.78
C GLY A 9 5.09 -6.46 12.80
N VAL A 10 4.48 -6.82 13.93
CA VAL A 10 3.74 -8.06 14.09
C VAL A 10 2.34 -7.73 14.60
N TYR A 11 1.33 -8.33 13.97
CA TYR A 11 -0.06 -8.20 14.37
C TYR A 11 -0.74 -9.55 14.35
N ARG A 12 -1.36 -9.93 15.48
CA ARG A 12 -2.05 -11.22 15.65
C ARG A 12 -1.22 -12.43 15.19
N GLY A 13 0.08 -12.42 15.50
CA GLY A 13 1.02 -13.49 15.16
C GLY A 13 1.47 -13.52 13.68
N LYS A 14 1.11 -12.52 12.88
CA LYS A 14 1.58 -12.38 11.49
C LYS A 14 2.52 -11.18 11.35
N ALA A 15 3.59 -11.37 10.59
CA ALA A 15 4.46 -10.27 10.18
C ALA A 15 3.70 -9.33 9.23
N ILE A 16 3.82 -8.03 9.48
CA ILE A 16 3.32 -6.96 8.62
C ILE A 16 4.52 -6.12 8.14
N ASP A 17 4.50 -5.74 6.87
CA ASP A 17 5.51 -4.89 6.27
C ASP A 17 4.86 -3.97 5.23
N PHE A 18 5.03 -2.64 5.34
CA PHE A 18 4.38 -1.73 4.41
C PHE A 18 5.14 -0.44 4.16
N GLU A 19 4.80 0.17 3.03
CA GLU A 19 5.29 1.48 2.62
C GLU A 19 4.16 2.51 2.69
N ALA A 20 4.46 3.76 3.02
CA ALA A 20 3.48 4.85 3.02
C ALA A 20 3.97 5.99 2.13
N LYS A 21 3.18 6.34 1.11
CA LYS A 21 3.49 7.43 0.17
C LYS A 21 2.29 8.34 0.00
N GLU A 22 2.57 9.56 -0.43
CA GLU A 22 1.54 10.53 -0.77
C GLU A 22 1.79 11.15 -2.15
N THR A 23 0.74 11.71 -2.73
CA THR A 23 0.82 12.48 -3.97
C THR A 23 -0.14 13.66 -3.92
N ARG A 24 0.30 14.78 -4.49
CA ARG A 24 -0.53 15.97 -4.74
C ARG A 24 -1.20 15.94 -6.11
N SER A 25 -0.81 14.99 -6.97
CA SER A 25 -1.40 14.83 -8.30
C SER A 25 -2.86 14.41 -8.18
N LYS A 26 -3.73 15.07 -8.94
CA LYS A 26 -5.16 14.76 -9.02
C LYS A 26 -5.44 13.56 -9.92
N THR A 27 -4.53 13.18 -10.80
CA THR A 27 -4.82 12.22 -11.86
C THR A 27 -4.08 10.91 -11.71
N SER A 28 -2.95 10.89 -10.99
CA SER A 28 -2.10 9.71 -10.90
C SER A 28 -1.12 9.71 -9.72
N PHE A 29 -0.68 8.51 -9.36
CA PHE A 29 0.46 8.28 -8.48
C PHE A 29 1.71 7.95 -9.33
N PRO A 30 2.74 8.81 -9.34
CA PRO A 30 3.98 8.55 -10.08
C PRO A 30 4.77 7.40 -9.44
N PHE A 31 5.27 6.46 -10.26
CA PHE A 31 6.11 5.38 -9.74
C PHE A 31 7.46 5.87 -9.22
N SER A 32 7.91 7.07 -9.58
CA SER A 32 9.10 7.67 -9.00
C SER A 32 9.00 7.88 -7.48
N HIS A 33 7.79 7.86 -6.90
CA HIS A 33 7.57 7.95 -5.46
C HIS A 33 7.89 6.63 -4.73
N ILE A 34 8.00 5.51 -5.44
CA ILE A 34 8.37 4.21 -4.87
C ILE A 34 9.64 3.69 -5.56
N HIS A 35 10.70 3.52 -4.80
CA HIS A 35 11.97 3.11 -5.37
C HIS A 35 11.99 1.59 -5.64
N LEU A 36 12.79 1.17 -6.62
CA LEU A 36 12.90 -0.24 -7.02
C LEU A 36 13.22 -1.17 -5.84
N HIS A 37 14.14 -0.78 -4.95
CA HIS A 37 14.50 -1.60 -3.78
C HIS A 37 13.30 -1.83 -2.84
N GLN A 38 12.36 -0.89 -2.74
CA GLN A 38 11.16 -1.02 -1.90
C GLN A 38 10.21 -2.06 -2.52
N ILE A 39 10.03 -2.02 -3.85
CA ILE A 39 9.27 -3.03 -4.60
C ILE A 39 9.90 -4.42 -4.45
N GLU A 40 11.22 -4.53 -4.55
CA GLU A 40 11.94 -5.79 -4.36
C GLU A 40 11.83 -6.31 -2.93
N HIS A 41 11.88 -5.43 -1.93
CA HIS A 41 11.70 -5.79 -0.54
C HIS A 41 10.28 -6.33 -0.28
N LEU A 42 9.25 -5.60 -0.74
CA LEU A 42 7.85 -6.04 -0.66
C LEU A 42 7.66 -7.42 -1.32
N GLU A 43 8.30 -7.67 -2.45
CA GLU A 43 8.26 -8.97 -3.11
C GLU A 43 8.90 -10.08 -2.27
N ARG A 44 10.03 -9.80 -1.61
CA ARG A 44 10.72 -10.78 -0.73
C ARG A 44 9.88 -11.13 0.50
N VAL A 45 9.30 -10.14 1.18
CA VAL A 45 8.50 -10.38 2.39
C VAL A 45 7.19 -11.10 2.08
N LEU A 46 6.54 -10.77 0.95
CA LEU A 46 5.36 -11.52 0.47
C LEU A 46 5.68 -12.99 0.23
N ARG A 47 6.82 -13.30 -0.40
CA ARG A 47 7.27 -14.69 -0.63
C ARG A 47 7.48 -15.47 0.68
N GLN A 48 7.75 -14.79 1.79
CA GLN A 48 7.88 -15.41 3.12
C GLN A 48 6.56 -15.50 3.88
N GLY A 49 5.44 -15.06 3.29
CA GLY A 49 4.11 -15.13 3.89
C GLY A 49 3.76 -13.99 4.83
N ALA A 50 4.52 -12.88 4.80
CA ALA A 50 4.15 -11.66 5.50
C ALA A 50 2.94 -10.98 4.83
N ILE A 51 2.15 -10.26 5.61
CA ILE A 51 1.12 -9.35 5.09
C ILE A 51 1.83 -8.08 4.63
N ALA A 52 1.85 -7.82 3.32
CA ALA A 52 2.52 -6.66 2.79
C ALA A 52 1.62 -5.79 1.92
N PHE A 53 1.77 -4.47 2.05
CA PHE A 53 0.93 -3.49 1.36
C PHE A 53 1.62 -2.14 1.21
N VAL A 54 0.96 -1.23 0.50
CA VAL A 54 1.34 0.18 0.38
C VAL A 54 0.14 1.03 0.75
N ILE A 55 0.34 2.01 1.65
CA ILE A 55 -0.63 3.06 1.92
C ILE A 55 -0.34 4.23 0.98
N VAL A 56 -1.33 4.64 0.20
CA VAL A 56 -1.19 5.78 -0.72
C VAL A 56 -2.22 6.85 -0.38
N ARG A 57 -1.76 8.05 -0.03
CA ARG A 57 -2.62 9.22 0.19
C ARG A 57 -2.66 10.13 -1.04
N PHE A 58 -3.86 10.42 -1.53
CA PHE A 58 -4.11 11.48 -2.51
C PHE A 58 -4.52 12.75 -1.78
N ILE A 59 -3.56 13.66 -1.57
CA ILE A 59 -3.77 14.88 -0.79
C ILE A 59 -4.90 15.75 -1.39
N ALA A 60 -4.98 15.79 -2.72
CA ALA A 60 -5.97 16.61 -3.42
C ALA A 60 -7.42 16.14 -3.24
N TYR A 61 -7.63 14.89 -2.83
CA TYR A 61 -8.95 14.30 -2.58
C TYR A 61 -9.21 14.04 -1.10
N ASP A 62 -8.21 14.26 -0.24
CA ASP A 62 -8.22 13.84 1.16
C ASP A 62 -8.52 12.34 1.37
N GLU A 63 -8.09 11.52 0.41
CA GLU A 63 -8.35 10.08 0.40
C GLU A 63 -7.07 9.29 0.65
N THR A 64 -7.18 8.22 1.43
CA THR A 64 -6.09 7.30 1.72
C THR A 64 -6.50 5.88 1.35
N TYR A 65 -5.66 5.19 0.59
CA TYR A 65 -5.94 3.84 0.11
C TYR A 65 -4.95 2.83 0.69
N TYR A 66 -5.46 1.69 1.11
CA TYR A 66 -4.71 0.46 1.30
C TYR A 66 -4.57 -0.24 -0.05
N VAL A 67 -3.34 -0.53 -0.47
CA VAL A 67 -3.06 -1.24 -1.71
C VAL A 67 -2.26 -2.49 -1.39
N ASP A 68 -2.83 -3.66 -1.68
CA ASP A 68 -2.12 -4.93 -1.55
C ASP A 68 -0.79 -4.91 -2.34
N ALA A 69 0.30 -5.35 -1.72
CA ALA A 69 1.62 -5.25 -2.32
C ALA A 69 1.73 -6.07 -3.61
N ALA A 70 1.06 -7.21 -3.74
CA ALA A 70 1.09 -7.99 -4.98
C ALA A 70 0.46 -7.21 -6.14
N LYS A 71 -0.62 -6.46 -5.89
CA LYS A 71 -1.21 -5.56 -6.90
C LYS A 71 -0.25 -4.43 -7.28
N MET A 72 0.37 -3.78 -6.30
CA MET A 72 1.34 -2.70 -6.54
C MET A 72 2.56 -3.19 -7.33
N ILE A 73 3.16 -4.31 -6.92
CA ILE A 73 4.33 -4.92 -7.59
C ILE A 73 3.97 -5.27 -9.04
N ARG A 74 2.81 -5.90 -9.27
CA ARG A 74 2.35 -6.24 -10.62
C ARG A 74 2.26 -5.00 -11.50
N GLN A 75 1.64 -3.94 -11.00
CA GLN A 75 1.52 -2.69 -11.76
C GLN A 75 2.87 -2.02 -11.99
N TYR A 76 3.73 -1.96 -10.99
CA TYR A 76 5.07 -1.37 -11.11
C TYR A 76 5.91 -2.09 -12.18
N ARG A 77 5.80 -3.42 -12.29
CA ARG A 77 6.58 -4.22 -13.26
C ARG A 77 5.99 -4.27 -14.67
N LEU A 78 4.67 -4.26 -14.81
CA LEU A 78 4.00 -4.50 -16.09
C LEU A 78 3.49 -3.23 -16.79
N ALA A 79 3.27 -2.14 -16.05
CA ALA A 79 2.71 -0.94 -16.65
C ALA A 79 3.71 -0.29 -17.62
N GLU A 80 3.25 0.00 -18.84
CA GLU A 80 4.01 0.76 -19.82
C GLU A 80 4.17 2.24 -19.40
N ARG A 81 3.25 2.73 -18.56
CA ARG A 81 3.23 4.11 -18.06
C ARG A 81 4.00 4.20 -16.75
N LYS A 82 4.71 5.31 -16.52
CA LYS A 82 5.51 5.57 -15.30
C LYS A 82 4.66 6.02 -14.08
N SER A 83 3.36 5.70 -14.06
CA SER A 83 2.42 6.12 -13.02
C SER A 83 1.15 5.28 -13.05
N LEU A 84 0.46 5.17 -11.92
CA LEU A 84 -0.90 4.61 -11.83
C LEU A 84 -1.96 5.70 -11.81
N PRO A 85 -3.04 5.60 -12.62
CA PRO A 85 -4.10 6.59 -12.59
C PRO A 85 -4.88 6.51 -11.27
N TYR A 86 -5.42 7.63 -10.80
CA TYR A 86 -6.23 7.70 -9.58
C TYR A 86 -7.41 6.71 -9.61
N SER A 87 -8.06 6.56 -10.77
CA SER A 87 -9.16 5.60 -10.96
C SER A 87 -8.78 4.15 -10.64
N TRP A 88 -7.52 3.77 -10.83
CA TRP A 88 -7.03 2.44 -10.45
C TRP A 88 -7.05 2.24 -8.93
N PHE A 89 -6.73 3.26 -8.15
CA PHE A 89 -6.78 3.17 -6.68
C PHE A 89 -8.21 3.08 -6.16
N VAL A 90 -9.15 3.81 -6.78
CA VAL A 90 -10.58 3.71 -6.49
C VAL A 90 -11.11 2.30 -6.77
N GLN A 91 -10.65 1.67 -7.86
CA GLN A 91 -11.12 0.35 -8.28
C GLN A 91 -10.45 -0.82 -7.54
N GLU A 92 -9.13 -0.74 -7.33
CA GLU A 92 -8.31 -1.87 -6.88
C GLU A 92 -7.80 -1.73 -5.44
N GLY A 93 -7.73 -0.50 -4.94
CA GLY A 93 -7.39 -0.19 -3.56
C GLY A 93 -8.61 -0.30 -2.65
N ILE A 94 -8.35 -0.32 -1.35
CA ILE A 94 -9.40 -0.25 -0.32
C ILE A 94 -9.28 1.13 0.32
N LEU A 95 -10.34 1.94 0.19
CA LEU A 95 -10.40 3.24 0.85
C LEU A 95 -10.32 3.04 2.37
N ILE A 96 -9.41 3.76 3.02
CA ILE A 96 -9.30 3.85 4.47
C ILE A 96 -9.97 5.15 4.88
N PRO A 97 -11.20 5.11 5.44
CA PRO A 97 -11.86 6.32 5.89
C PRO A 97 -11.03 7.00 6.97
N TYR A 98 -10.93 8.33 6.90
CA TYR A 98 -10.34 9.11 7.98
C TYR A 98 -11.13 8.88 9.27
N SER A 99 -10.42 8.74 10.39
CA SER A 99 -11.03 8.70 11.72
C SER A 99 -10.22 9.54 12.69
N LEU A 100 -10.81 10.11 13.73
CA LEU A 100 -10.08 10.99 14.65
C LEU A 100 -8.93 10.24 15.36
N THR A 101 -9.17 8.99 15.74
CA THR A 101 -8.21 8.13 16.44
C THR A 101 -8.48 6.66 16.11
N PRO A 102 -7.57 5.98 15.37
CA PRO A 102 -6.38 6.51 14.70
C PRO A 102 -6.70 7.18 13.33
N PRO A 103 -5.92 8.20 12.90
CA PRO A 103 -6.10 8.90 11.61
C PRO A 103 -6.20 8.00 10.37
N VAL A 104 -5.42 6.91 10.35
CA VAL A 104 -5.38 5.94 9.24
C VAL A 104 -5.53 4.56 9.85
N HIS A 105 -6.77 4.07 9.94
CA HIS A 105 -7.07 2.82 10.64
C HIS A 105 -6.91 1.58 9.74
N TYR A 106 -5.71 1.42 9.17
CA TYR A 106 -5.40 0.34 8.21
C TYR A 106 -5.50 -1.07 8.82
N LEU A 107 -5.33 -1.22 10.14
CA LEU A 107 -5.48 -2.51 10.82
C LEU A 107 -6.89 -3.11 10.65
N ARG A 108 -7.93 -2.28 10.52
CA ARG A 108 -9.28 -2.78 10.19
C ARG A 108 -9.32 -3.48 8.85
N VAL A 109 -8.67 -2.91 7.84
CA VAL A 109 -8.58 -3.54 6.51
C VAL A 109 -7.88 -4.89 6.62
N ILE A 110 -6.82 -4.97 7.42
CA ILE A 110 -6.09 -6.22 7.67
C ILE A 110 -6.98 -7.26 8.37
N ASP A 111 -7.72 -6.86 9.42
CA ASP A 111 -8.64 -7.77 10.10
C ASP A 111 -9.70 -8.32 9.14
N GLU A 112 -10.26 -7.47 8.28
CA GLU A 112 -11.27 -7.88 7.30
C GLU A 112 -10.74 -8.82 6.23
N LEU A 113 -9.49 -8.64 5.79
CA LEU A 113 -8.89 -9.44 4.71
C LEU A 113 -8.28 -10.77 5.20
N TYR A 114 -7.68 -10.78 6.39
CA TYR A 114 -6.83 -11.90 6.84
C TYR A 114 -7.35 -12.62 8.08
N PHE A 115 -8.28 -12.03 8.84
CA PHE A 115 -8.69 -12.55 10.15
C PHE A 115 -10.21 -12.59 10.38
N LYS A 116 -11.04 -12.26 9.39
CA LYS A 116 -12.48 -12.56 9.46
C LYS A 116 -12.67 -14.07 9.41
N GLU A 117 -13.30 -14.61 10.46
CA GLU A 117 -13.83 -15.98 10.45
C GLU A 117 -14.90 -16.07 9.35
N LYS A 118 -14.83 -17.12 8.54
CA LYS A 118 -15.88 -17.48 7.57
C LYS A 118 -17.02 -18.19 8.28
#